data_AF-A0A6S7KA57-F1
#
_entry.id   AF-A0A6S7KA57-F1
#
_cell.length_a   1.000
_cell.length_b   1.000
_cell.length_c   1.000
_cell.angle_alpha   90.00
_cell.angle_beta   90.00
_cell.angle_gamma   90.00
#
_symmetry.space_group_name_H-M   'P 1'
#
loop_
_entity.id
_entity.type
_entity.pdbx_description
1 polymer ?
#
loop_
_entity_poly.entity_id
_entity_poly.type
_entity_poly.pdbx_seq_one_letter_code
_entity_poly.pdbx_strand_id
1 'polypeptide(L)'
;VLPKAGQPCNYNVYAATCTEVEIDVLTGETEILRTDILFDCGKSMNPEIDIGQVEGAFVMGLGYWLTEQAIYDPSSGLELTSGTWDYHPPFSKDIPIDFRVNLLKDAPNPLGILGSK
;
A
#
# COMPACT_ATOMS: atom_id res chain seq x y z
N VAL A 1 2.12 12.67 -25.01
CA VAL A 1 3.20 11.83 -25.56
C VAL A 1 2.64 10.42 -25.69
N LEU A 2 2.50 9.89 -26.90
CA LEU A 2 2.00 8.53 -27.10
C LEU A 2 3.11 7.52 -26.70
N PRO A 3 2.76 6.39 -26.07
CA PRO A 3 3.73 5.35 -25.74
C PRO A 3 4.43 4.85 -27.01
N LYS A 4 5.73 4.56 -26.92
CA LYS A 4 6.48 3.94 -28.02
C LYS A 4 5.89 2.55 -28.32
N ALA A 5 5.85 2.17 -29.59
CA ALA A 5 5.35 0.87 -30.01
C ALA A 5 6.08 -0.27 -29.25
N GLY A 6 5.32 -1.10 -28.55
CA GLY A 6 5.82 -2.18 -27.69
C GLY A 6 5.97 -1.84 -26.20
N GLN A 7 5.70 -0.59 -25.78
CA GLN A 7 5.74 -0.20 -24.37
C GLN A 7 4.34 0.21 -23.88
N PRO A 8 3.69 -0.55 -22.98
CA PRO A 8 2.31 -0.27 -22.57
C PRO A 8 2.17 0.96 -21.67
N CYS A 9 3.22 1.32 -20.91
CA CYS A 9 3.21 2.43 -19.95
C CYS A 9 4.22 3.53 -20.33
N ASN A 10 3.83 4.79 -20.15
CA ASN A 10 4.68 5.94 -20.49
C ASN A 10 5.84 6.16 -19.51
N TYR A 11 5.66 5.81 -18.23
CA TYR A 11 6.69 5.88 -17.19
C TYR A 11 6.41 4.82 -16.12
N ASN A 12 7.42 4.54 -15.29
CA ASN A 12 7.30 3.65 -14.14
C ASN A 12 7.35 4.45 -12.85
N VAL A 13 6.71 3.90 -11.83
CA VAL A 13 6.77 4.37 -10.44
C VAL A 13 7.67 3.40 -9.68
N TYR A 14 8.53 3.95 -8.82
CA TYR A 14 9.44 3.15 -7.99
C TYR A 14 9.19 3.45 -6.52
N ALA A 15 9.33 2.43 -5.68
CA ALA A 15 9.22 2.58 -4.25
C ALA A 15 10.13 1.55 -3.56
N ALA A 16 10.58 1.89 -2.37
CA ALA A 16 11.23 0.97 -1.46
C ALA A 16 10.58 1.09 -0.08
N THR A 17 10.29 -0.05 0.53
CA THR A 17 9.65 -0.14 1.84
C THR A 17 10.44 -1.06 2.75
N CYS A 18 10.60 -0.67 4.01
CA CYS A 18 11.16 -1.49 5.07
C CYS A 18 10.19 -1.49 6.25
N THR A 19 9.86 -2.67 6.76
CA THR A 19 8.91 -2.84 7.86
C THR A 19 9.52 -3.77 8.91
N GLU A 20 9.43 -3.36 10.17
CA GLU A 20 9.78 -4.13 11.34
C GLU A 20 8.50 -4.59 12.05
N VAL A 21 8.44 -5.88 12.38
CA VAL A 21 7.28 -6.51 13.02
C VAL A 21 7.72 -7.35 14.21
N GLU A 22 6.90 -7.33 15.25
CA GLU A 22 6.99 -8.25 16.39
C GLU A 22 5.85 -9.26 16.31
N ILE A 23 6.15 -10.51 16.64
CA ILE A 23 5.20 -11.63 16.55
C ILE A 23 5.19 -12.35 17.89
N ASP A 24 4.03 -12.45 18.51
CA ASP A 24 3.84 -13.34 19.65
C ASP A 24 3.76 -14.78 19.14
N VAL A 25 4.79 -15.57 19.46
CA VAL A 25 4.91 -16.96 19.02
C VAL A 25 3.88 -17.91 19.64
N LEU A 26 3.19 -17.51 20.71
CA LEU A 26 2.18 -18.32 21.39
C LEU A 26 0.79 -18.07 20.83
N THR A 27 0.45 -16.81 20.51
CA THR A 27 -0.89 -16.41 20.04
C THR A 27 -0.95 -16.25 18.51
N GLY A 28 0.19 -15.99 17.87
CA GLY A 28 0.26 -15.61 16.46
C GLY A 28 -0.10 -14.15 16.19
N GLU A 29 -0.36 -13.35 17.23
CA GLU A 29 -0.62 -11.92 17.07
C GLU A 29 0.65 -11.19 16.57
N THR A 30 0.45 -10.24 15.67
CA THR A 30 1.53 -9.47 15.05
C THR A 30 1.34 -8.00 15.29
N GLU A 31 2.39 -7.30 15.73
CA GLU A 31 2.41 -5.85 15.88
C GLU A 31 3.46 -5.25 14.94
N ILE A 32 3.07 -4.18 14.23
CA ILE A 32 3.98 -3.48 13.30
C ILE A 32 4.64 -2.33 14.05
N LEU A 33 5.91 -2.53 14.42
CA LEU A 33 6.66 -1.55 15.21
C LEU A 33 6.98 -0.31 14.38
N ARG A 34 7.44 -0.49 13.14
CA ARG A 34 7.86 0.62 12.29
C ARG A 34 7.80 0.28 10.81
N THR A 35 7.39 1.26 10.00
CA THR A 35 7.48 1.21 8.54
C THR A 35 8.10 2.49 7.99
N ASP A 36 9.13 2.33 7.16
CA ASP A 36 9.73 3.39 6.35
C ASP A 36 9.43 3.14 4.87
N ILE A 37 8.83 4.13 4.20
CA ILE A 37 8.55 4.11 2.76
C ILE A 37 9.28 5.27 2.09
N LEU A 38 9.99 4.97 1.00
CA LEU A 38 10.52 5.94 0.06
C LEU A 38 9.84 5.76 -1.29
N PHE A 39 9.05 6.74 -1.72
CA PHE A 39 8.22 6.67 -2.92
C PHE A 39 8.62 7.71 -3.98
N ASP A 40 8.80 7.28 -5.22
CA ASP A 40 9.11 8.16 -6.35
C ASP A 40 7.82 8.62 -7.05
N CYS A 41 7.30 9.77 -6.58
CA CYS A 41 6.16 10.48 -7.19
C CYS A 41 6.59 11.49 -8.28
N GLY A 42 7.87 11.51 -8.66
CA GLY A 42 8.45 12.62 -9.40
C GLY A 42 8.29 13.96 -8.68
N LYS A 43 7.88 15.01 -9.40
CA LYS A 43 7.52 16.30 -8.81
C LYS A 43 6.06 16.28 -8.35
N SER A 44 5.87 16.02 -7.07
CA SER A 44 4.55 16.04 -6.43
C SER A 44 3.81 17.37 -6.69
N MET A 45 2.53 17.28 -7.06
CA MET A 45 1.66 18.44 -7.20
C MET A 45 1.11 18.90 -5.84
N ASN A 46 0.76 17.94 -4.98
CA ASN A 46 0.37 18.17 -3.61
C ASN A 46 0.96 17.05 -2.72
N PRO A 47 2.05 17.34 -1.98
CA PRO A 47 2.73 16.33 -1.17
C PRO A 47 1.84 15.68 -0.11
N GLU A 48 0.88 16.41 0.47
CA GLU A 48 0.00 15.88 1.51
C GLU A 48 -0.96 14.82 0.96
N ILE A 49 -1.49 15.05 -0.25
CA ILE A 49 -2.37 14.09 -0.92
C ILE A 49 -1.56 12.86 -1.35
N ASP A 50 -0.39 13.06 -1.93
CA ASP A 50 0.45 11.96 -2.43
C ASP A 50 0.94 11.07 -1.27
N ILE A 51 1.30 11.67 -0.13
CA ILE A 51 1.62 10.93 1.10
C ILE A 51 0.41 10.13 1.57
N GLY A 52 -0.77 10.74 1.67
CA GLY A 52 -1.99 10.04 2.09
C GLY A 52 -2.36 8.86 1.18
N GLN A 53 -2.10 8.97 -0.13
CA GLN A 53 -2.28 7.85 -1.06
C GLN A 53 -1.31 6.70 -0.80
N VAL A 54 -0.03 7.01 -0.55
CA VAL A 54 0.98 6.00 -0.21
C VAL A 54 0.63 5.30 1.11
N GLU A 55 0.20 6.07 2.12
CA GLU A 55 -0.24 5.55 3.41
C GLU A 55 -1.46 4.63 3.26
N GLY A 56 -2.50 5.11 2.56
CA GLY A 56 -3.72 4.33 2.33
C GLY A 56 -3.47 3.06 1.53
N ALA A 57 -2.67 3.13 0.47
CA ALA A 57 -2.31 1.96 -0.33
C ALA A 57 -1.52 0.94 0.49
N PHE A 58 -0.60 1.39 1.34
CA PHE A 58 0.15 0.51 2.23
C PHE A 58 -0.76 -0.19 3.24
N VAL A 59 -1.68 0.53 3.89
CA VAL A 59 -2.62 -0.05 4.86
C VAL A 59 -3.59 -1.03 4.20
N MET A 60 -4.11 -0.73 3.01
CA MET A 60 -4.91 -1.70 2.24
C MET A 60 -4.11 -2.96 1.89
N GLY A 61 -2.82 -2.80 1.54
CA GLY A 61 -1.92 -3.93 1.31
C GLY A 61 -1.70 -4.77 2.57
N LEU A 62 -1.54 -4.14 3.74
CA LEU A 62 -1.43 -4.84 5.02
C LEU A 62 -2.67 -5.70 5.29
N GLY A 63 -3.86 -5.12 5.09
CA GLY A 63 -5.11 -5.85 5.23
C GLY A 63 -5.16 -7.08 4.36
N TYR A 64 -4.90 -6.92 3.06
CA TYR A 64 -4.86 -8.01 2.10
C TYR A 64 -3.92 -9.17 2.48
N TRP A 65 -2.77 -8.88 3.08
CA TRP A 65 -1.78 -9.90 3.43
C TRP A 65 -1.96 -10.51 4.82
N LEU A 66 -2.54 -9.78 5.77
CA LEU A 66 -2.54 -10.17 7.18
C LEU A 66 -3.93 -10.52 7.72
N THR A 67 -4.97 -9.74 7.40
CA THR A 67 -6.26 -9.81 8.10
C THR A 67 -7.44 -10.14 7.18
N GLU A 68 -7.44 -9.63 5.96
CA GLU A 68 -8.56 -9.73 5.03
C GLU A 68 -8.57 -11.10 4.34
N GLN A 69 -9.63 -11.87 4.58
CA GLN A 69 -9.81 -13.19 3.98
C GLN A 69 -11.20 -13.29 3.36
N ALA A 70 -11.25 -13.49 2.04
CA ALA A 70 -12.48 -13.81 1.33
C ALA A 70 -12.68 -15.33 1.29
N ILE A 71 -13.65 -15.84 2.05
CA ILE A 71 -13.94 -17.28 2.14
C ILE A 71 -15.25 -17.56 1.40
N TYR A 72 -15.23 -18.58 0.54
CA TYR A 72 -16.38 -19.04 -0.22
C TYR A 72 -16.70 -20.48 0.15
N ASP A 73 -17.99 -20.82 0.19
CA ASP A 73 -18.45 -22.19 0.33
C ASP A 73 -17.99 -23.02 -0.90
N PRO A 74 -17.21 -24.10 -0.72
CA PRO A 74 -16.71 -24.92 -1.82
C PRO A 74 -17.82 -25.60 -2.66
N SER A 75 -19.00 -25.80 -2.08
CA SER A 75 -20.10 -26.54 -2.70
C SER A 75 -21.10 -25.61 -3.41
N SER A 76 -21.46 -24.49 -2.79
CA SER A 76 -22.46 -23.55 -3.31
C SER A 76 -21.84 -22.33 -4.02
N GLY A 77 -20.56 -22.04 -3.76
CA GLY A 77 -19.88 -20.84 -4.25
C GLY A 77 -20.30 -19.54 -3.56
N LEU A 78 -21.12 -19.61 -2.51
CA LEU A 78 -21.57 -18.44 -1.76
C LEU A 78 -20.44 -17.87 -0.91
N GLU A 79 -20.37 -16.54 -0.84
CA GLU A 79 -19.42 -15.83 0.03
C GLU A 79 -19.85 -15.95 1.49
N LEU A 80 -18.97 -16.50 2.32
CA LEU A 80 -19.20 -16.69 3.75
C LEU A 80 -18.79 -15.44 4.54
N THR A 81 -17.82 -14.67 4.04
CA THR A 81 -17.26 -13.48 4.69
C THR A 81 -17.87 -12.18 4.16
N SER A 82 -19.20 -12.12 4.05
CA SER A 82 -19.90 -10.98 3.43
C SER A 82 -20.18 -9.81 4.39
N GLY A 83 -19.91 -9.97 5.68
CA GLY A 83 -20.10 -8.95 6.71
C GLY A 83 -18.80 -8.56 7.40
N THR A 84 -18.77 -7.38 8.01
CA THR A 84 -17.62 -6.86 8.78
C THR A 84 -17.29 -7.68 10.04
N TRP A 85 -18.16 -8.62 10.41
CA TRP A 85 -17.94 -9.56 11.50
C TRP A 85 -17.13 -10.78 11.10
N ASP A 86 -17.14 -11.11 9.82
CA ASP A 86 -16.45 -12.27 9.25
C ASP A 86 -15.28 -11.82 8.35
N TYR A 87 -15.35 -10.61 7.80
CA TYR A 87 -14.29 -9.94 7.05
C TYR A 87 -13.69 -8.82 7.88
N HIS A 88 -12.40 -8.94 8.22
CA HIS A 88 -11.70 -8.02 9.11
C HIS A 88 -10.77 -7.08 8.33
N PRO A 89 -11.23 -5.88 7.95
CA PRO A 89 -10.35 -4.86 7.41
C PRO A 89 -9.40 -4.32 8.50
N PRO A 90 -8.26 -3.72 8.13
CA PRO A 90 -7.36 -3.07 9.06
C PRO A 90 -8.06 -2.00 9.90
N PHE A 91 -7.80 -2.05 11.20
CA PHE A 91 -8.19 -1.03 12.15
C PHE A 91 -6.99 -0.20 12.61
N SER A 92 -7.25 0.80 13.45
CA SER A 92 -6.22 1.72 13.95
C SER A 92 -5.11 1.06 14.78
N LYS A 93 -5.25 -0.20 15.19
CA LYS A 93 -4.19 -0.96 15.88
C LYS A 93 -3.31 -1.77 14.93
N ASP A 94 -3.77 -1.97 13.70
CA ASP A 94 -3.08 -2.79 12.70
C ASP A 94 -2.13 -1.95 11.82
N ILE A 95 -2.12 -0.63 12.03
CA ILE A 95 -1.20 0.30 11.36
C ILE A 95 0.14 0.39 12.10
N PRO A 96 1.24 0.76 11.42
CA PRO A 96 2.55 0.89 12.08
C PRO A 96 2.53 1.92 13.20
N ILE A 97 3.14 1.59 14.35
CA ILE A 97 3.28 2.52 15.49
C ILE A 97 4.12 3.74 15.07
N ASP A 98 5.22 3.51 14.36
CA ASP A 98 6.03 4.54 13.72
C ASP A 98 5.92 4.44 12.20
N PHE A 99 5.13 5.33 11.59
CA PHE A 99 4.89 5.32 10.16
C PHE A 99 5.55 6.52 9.47
N ARG A 100 6.56 6.24 8.63
CA ARG A 100 7.37 7.28 7.95
C ARG A 100 7.27 7.13 6.45
N VAL A 101 6.62 8.08 5.81
CA VAL A 101 6.53 8.16 4.34
C VAL A 101 7.33 9.34 3.85
N ASN A 102 8.28 9.08 2.95
CA ASN A 102 9.11 10.09 2.32
C ASN A 102 8.97 10.01 0.80
N LEU A 103 8.87 11.17 0.17
CA LEU A 103 8.88 11.29 -1.29
C LEU A 103 10.33 11.48 -1.78
N LEU A 104 10.71 10.75 -2.83
CA LEU A 104 12.04 10.83 -3.42
C LEU A 104 12.27 12.24 -3.98
N LYS A 105 13.31 12.91 -3.48
CA LYS A 105 13.68 14.26 -3.91
C LYS A 105 14.40 14.23 -5.26
N ASP A 106 14.27 15.32 -6.01
CA ASP A 106 15.02 15.58 -7.24
C ASP A 106 14.86 14.52 -8.35
N ALA A 107 13.67 13.91 -8.46
CA ALA A 107 13.36 12.87 -9.45
C ALA A 107 12.30 13.31 -10.51
N PRO A 108 12.40 14.48 -11.16
CA PRO A 108 11.34 14.99 -12.04
C PRO A 108 11.07 14.06 -13.23
N ASN A 109 9.79 13.83 -13.55
CA ASN A 109 9.38 13.02 -14.68
C ASN A 109 9.12 13.88 -15.94
N PRO A 110 9.97 13.87 -16.98
CA PRO A 110 9.77 14.71 -18.16
C PRO A 110 8.53 14.35 -18.99
N LEU A 111 7.93 13.19 -18.76
CA LEU A 111 6.72 12.73 -19.46
C LEU A 111 5.43 13.06 -18.70
N GLY A 112 5.54 13.34 -17.40
CA GLY A 112 4.41 13.68 -16.54
C GLY A 112 4.04 15.15 -16.63
N ILE A 113 2.77 15.46 -16.38
CA ILE A 113 2.30 16.84 -16.30
C ILE A 113 3.02 17.50 -15.12
N LEU A 114 3.65 18.66 -15.35
CA LEU A 114 4.43 19.39 -14.34
C LEU A 114 5.57 18.58 -13.68
N GLY A 115 5.99 17.45 -14.27
CA GLY A 115 7.03 16.61 -13.70
C GLY A 115 6.51 15.50 -12.77
N SER A 116 5.19 15.33 -12.63
CA SER A 116 4.57 14.37 -11.70
C SER A 116 4.60 12.93 -12.20
N LYS A 117 4.27 11.99 -11.32
CA LYS A 117 3.98 10.59 -11.62
C LYS A 117 2.65 10.18 -11.01
#